data_AF-A0A7W0YJS5-F1
#
_entry.id   AF-A0A7W0YJS5-F1
#
_cell.length_a   1.000
_cell.length_b   1.000
_cell.length_c   1.000
_cell.angle_alpha   90.00
_cell.angle_beta   90.00
_cell.angle_gamma   90.00
#
_symmetry.space_group_name_H-M   'P 1'
#
loop_
_entity.id
_entity.type
_entity.pdbx_description
1 polymer ?
#
loop_
_entity_poly.entity_id
_entity_poly.type
_entity_poly.pdbx_seq_one_letter_code
_entity_poly.pdbx_strand_id
1 'polypeptide(L)'
;MTVRWLFAAAHLIALGIGLGAVWARARALQGPLDPPGLRRVFSADAWWGLAALLWIGTGLVRAFAGLEKGTGYYLHNHVFWTKMALLGLILVLEVSPMLAFIRWRTLVGRGEPVDTRPARRFARISYSQAGLVILMVLAATAMARGYGA
;
A
#
# COMPACT_ATOMS: atom_id res chain seq x y z
N MET A 1 -14.71 -6.63 -22.80
CA MET A 1 -14.36 -7.70 -21.84
C MET A 1 -12.86 -7.71 -21.49
N THR A 2 -11.96 -7.65 -22.47
CA THR A 2 -10.49 -7.67 -22.25
C THR A 2 -9.96 -6.56 -21.34
N VAL A 3 -10.37 -5.31 -21.55
CA VAL A 3 -9.92 -4.16 -20.73
C VAL A 3 -10.30 -4.32 -19.26
N ARG A 4 -11.54 -4.75 -18.98
CA ARG A 4 -12.03 -5.00 -17.60
C ARG A 4 -11.16 -6.04 -16.88
N TRP A 5 -10.84 -7.12 -17.57
CA TRP A 5 -9.98 -8.18 -17.06
C TRP A 5 -8.56 -7.69 -16.79
N LEU A 6 -7.95 -6.92 -17.70
CA LEU A 6 -6.60 -6.37 -17.52
C LEU A 6 -6.49 -5.49 -16.26
N PHE A 7 -7.45 -4.59 -16.04
CA PHE A 7 -7.47 -3.75 -14.84
C PHE A 7 -7.69 -4.56 -13.56
N ALA A 8 -8.52 -5.60 -13.60
CA ALA A 8 -8.69 -6.50 -12.46
C ALA A 8 -7.41 -7.28 -12.17
N ALA A 9 -6.74 -7.84 -13.18
CA ALA A 9 -5.48 -8.55 -13.05
C ALA A 9 -4.38 -7.65 -12.50
N ALA A 10 -4.23 -6.44 -13.05
CA ALA A 10 -3.26 -5.44 -12.57
C ALA A 10 -3.51 -5.07 -11.10
N HIS A 11 -4.78 -4.89 -10.71
CA HIS A 11 -5.15 -4.59 -9.31
C HIS A 11 -4.79 -5.74 -8.35
N LEU A 12 -4.93 -6.99 -8.79
CA LEU A 12 -4.57 -8.18 -7.99
C LEU A 12 -3.05 -8.40 -7.94
N ILE A 13 -2.34 -8.12 -9.03
CA ILE A 13 -0.86 -8.17 -9.04
C ILE A 13 -0.30 -7.11 -8.09
N ALA A 14 -0.89 -5.91 -8.08
CA ALA A 14 -0.53 -4.85 -7.13
C ALA A 14 -0.68 -5.33 -5.66
N LEU A 15 -1.63 -6.24 -5.38
CA LEU A 15 -1.75 -6.85 -4.06
C LEU A 15 -0.58 -7.75 -3.68
N GLY A 16 -0.14 -8.62 -4.58
CA GLY A 16 1.04 -9.45 -4.34
C GLY A 16 2.30 -8.60 -4.13
N ILE A 17 2.51 -7.60 -5.00
CA ILE A 17 3.64 -6.67 -4.91
C ILE A 17 3.59 -5.89 -3.61
N GLY A 18 2.45 -5.25 -3.31
CA GLY A 18 2.29 -4.36 -2.16
C GLY A 18 2.46 -5.09 -0.83
N LEU A 19 1.79 -6.23 -0.65
CA LEU A 19 1.89 -7.01 0.59
C LEU A 19 3.31 -7.54 0.81
N GLY A 20 3.95 -8.05 -0.25
CA GLY A 20 5.35 -8.50 -0.19
C GLY A 20 6.31 -7.35 0.13
N ALA A 21 6.14 -6.20 -0.51
CA ALA A 21 6.97 -5.02 -0.34
C ALA A 21 6.88 -4.43 1.07
N VAL A 22 5.68 -4.23 1.61
CA VAL A 22 5.51 -3.64 2.94
C VAL A 22 6.01 -4.57 4.04
N TRP A 23 5.84 -5.89 3.87
CA TRP A 23 6.40 -6.89 4.77
C TRP A 23 7.93 -6.94 4.70
N ALA A 24 8.50 -6.90 3.50
CA ALA A 24 9.94 -6.84 3.29
C ALA A 24 10.55 -5.56 3.89
N ARG A 25 9.87 -4.42 3.76
CA ARG A 25 10.25 -3.14 4.37
C ARG A 25 10.27 -3.27 5.89
N ALA A 26 9.23 -3.85 6.49
CA ALA A 26 9.16 -4.09 7.93
C ALA A 26 10.34 -4.93 8.43
N ARG A 27 10.65 -6.04 7.76
CA ARG A 27 11.81 -6.89 8.11
C ARG A 27 13.14 -6.19 7.93
N ALA A 28 13.32 -5.45 6.84
CA ALA A 28 14.56 -4.72 6.57
C ALA A 28 14.82 -3.65 7.65
N LEU A 29 13.77 -2.97 8.12
CA LEU A 29 13.86 -1.97 9.20
C LEU A 29 14.18 -2.56 10.57
N GLN A 30 14.00 -3.87 10.77
CA GLN A 30 14.36 -4.59 11.99
C GLN A 30 15.77 -5.20 11.93
N GLY A 31 16.38 -5.26 10.75
CA GLY A 31 17.73 -5.78 10.54
C GLY A 31 18.82 -4.71 10.72
N PRO A 32 20.07 -5.05 10.37
CA PRO A 32 21.15 -4.08 10.29
C PRO A 32 20.80 -2.95 9.30
N LEU A 33 21.06 -1.70 9.69
CA LEU A 33 20.83 -0.51 8.87
C LEU A 33 22.16 0.07 8.37
N ASP A 34 23.05 -0.83 7.97
CA ASP A 34 24.26 -0.56 7.20
C ASP A 34 23.90 -0.25 5.73
N PRO A 35 24.86 0.13 4.85
CA PRO A 35 24.53 0.51 3.48
C PRO A 35 23.74 -0.56 2.69
N PRO A 36 24.05 -1.87 2.78
CA PRO A 36 23.21 -2.92 2.21
C PRO A 36 21.81 -3.00 2.83
N GLY A 37 21.68 -2.85 4.16
CA GLY A 37 20.40 -2.82 4.85
C GLY A 37 19.50 -1.66 4.39
N LEU A 38 20.06 -0.45 4.30
CA LEU A 38 19.34 0.72 3.80
C LEU A 38 18.88 0.55 2.34
N ARG A 39 19.71 -0.07 1.48
CA ARG A 39 19.29 -0.40 0.10
C ARG A 39 18.08 -1.33 0.07
N ARG A 40 18.00 -2.31 0.97
CA ARG A 40 16.83 -3.20 1.09
C ARG A 40 15.59 -2.45 1.52
N VAL A 41 15.71 -1.54 2.52
CA VAL A 41 14.61 -0.66 2.95
C VAL A 41 14.11 0.17 1.77
N PHE A 42 15.02 0.84 1.04
CA PHE A 42 14.63 1.73 -0.06
C PHE A 42 14.03 1.00 -1.26
N SER A 43 14.52 -0.21 -1.56
CA SER A 43 13.95 -1.05 -2.63
C SER A 43 12.54 -1.50 -2.25
N ALA A 44 12.34 -2.02 -1.04
CA ALA A 44 11.03 -2.43 -0.56
C ALA A 44 10.04 -1.25 -0.51
N ASP A 45 10.51 -0.08 -0.08
CA ASP A 45 9.72 1.16 -0.06
C ASP A 45 9.32 1.63 -1.48
N ALA A 46 10.20 1.50 -2.47
CA ALA A 46 9.87 1.83 -3.86
C ALA A 46 8.79 0.89 -4.43
N TRP A 47 8.89 -0.41 -4.17
CA TRP A 47 7.86 -1.38 -4.57
C TRP A 47 6.53 -1.15 -3.85
N TRP A 48 6.56 -0.73 -2.59
CA TRP A 48 5.36 -0.35 -1.84
C TRP A 48 4.68 0.88 -2.46
N GLY A 49 5.45 1.92 -2.80
CA GLY A 49 4.94 3.09 -3.50
C GLY A 49 4.35 2.75 -4.88
N LEU A 50 5.02 1.89 -5.65
CA LEU A 50 4.50 1.43 -6.95
C LEU A 50 3.18 0.66 -6.79
N ALA A 51 3.08 -0.22 -5.80
CA ALA A 51 1.84 -0.94 -5.51
C ALA A 51 0.70 0.02 -5.14
N ALA A 52 0.97 1.05 -4.33
CA ALA A 52 -0.01 2.07 -3.99
C ALA A 52 -0.52 2.83 -5.24
N LEU A 53 0.38 3.24 -6.13
CA LEU A 53 0.00 3.88 -7.40
C LEU A 53 -0.87 2.97 -8.27
N LEU A 54 -0.48 1.70 -8.41
CA LEU A 54 -1.26 0.72 -9.17
C LEU A 54 -2.64 0.50 -8.56
N TRP A 55 -2.75 0.31 -7.24
CA TRP A 55 -4.03 0.11 -6.57
C TRP A 55 -4.97 1.30 -6.69
N ILE A 56 -4.47 2.52 -6.45
CA ILE A 56 -5.28 3.73 -6.54
C ILE A 56 -5.72 3.93 -7.99
N GLY A 57 -4.79 3.89 -8.95
CA GLY A 57 -5.11 4.09 -10.37
C GLY A 57 -6.12 3.06 -10.90
N THR A 58 -5.84 1.77 -10.70
CA THR A 58 -6.74 0.70 -11.15
C THR A 58 -8.06 0.68 -10.37
N GLY A 59 -8.05 1.03 -9.08
CA GLY A 59 -9.25 1.13 -8.25
C GLY A 59 -10.20 2.24 -8.69
N LEU A 60 -9.67 3.42 -8.98
CA LEU A 60 -10.44 4.55 -9.51
C LEU A 60 -11.09 4.21 -10.85
N VAL A 61 -10.31 3.63 -11.78
CA VAL A 61 -10.83 3.21 -13.09
C VAL A 61 -11.97 2.19 -12.91
N ARG A 62 -11.82 1.22 -12.01
CA ARG A 62 -12.86 0.22 -11.77
C ARG A 62 -14.12 0.78 -11.12
N ALA A 63 -14.00 1.74 -10.20
CA ALA A 63 -15.13 2.34 -9.49
C ALA A 63 -15.90 3.38 -10.32
N PHE A 64 -15.21 4.13 -11.20
CA PHE A 64 -15.77 5.32 -11.84
C PHE A 64 -15.82 5.28 -13.38
N ALA A 65 -15.05 4.43 -14.06
CA ALA A 65 -15.03 4.41 -15.53
C ALA A 65 -16.17 3.58 -16.17
N GLY A 66 -17.25 3.30 -15.42
CA GLY A 66 -18.40 2.52 -15.94
C GLY A 66 -18.10 1.06 -16.27
N LEU A 67 -16.96 0.52 -15.81
CA LEU A 67 -16.50 -0.83 -16.13
C LEU A 67 -17.13 -1.93 -15.25
N GLU A 68 -17.89 -1.57 -14.22
CA GLU A 68 -18.43 -2.53 -13.22
C GLU A 68 -19.90 -2.24 -12.85
N LYS A 69 -20.33 -2.52 -11.61
CA LYS A 69 -21.73 -2.44 -11.13
C LYS A 69 -22.36 -1.03 -11.11
N GLY A 70 -21.72 -0.03 -11.75
CA GLY A 70 -22.12 1.37 -11.73
C GLY A 70 -21.68 2.09 -10.44
N THR A 71 -21.33 3.38 -10.55
CA THR A 71 -20.84 4.19 -9.42
C THR A 71 -21.85 4.29 -8.27
N GLY A 72 -23.15 4.29 -8.56
CA GLY A 72 -24.21 4.33 -7.55
C GLY A 72 -24.22 3.14 -6.58
N TYR A 73 -23.85 1.93 -7.05
CA TYR A 73 -23.71 0.74 -6.20
C TYR A 73 -22.59 0.91 -5.17
N TYR A 74 -21.45 1.48 -5.58
CA TYR A 74 -20.31 1.67 -4.69
C TYR A 74 -20.58 2.72 -3.62
N LEU A 75 -21.21 3.84 -3.98
CA LEU A 75 -21.43 4.96 -3.07
C LEU A 75 -22.43 4.65 -1.94
N HIS A 76 -23.39 3.74 -2.17
CA HIS A 76 -24.36 3.33 -1.14
C HIS A 76 -23.89 2.14 -0.30
N ASN A 77 -22.80 1.47 -0.67
CA ASN A 77 -22.36 0.27 0.03
C ASN A 77 -21.46 0.62 1.24
N HIS A 78 -21.88 0.30 2.46
CA HIS A 78 -21.10 0.59 3.67
C HIS A 78 -19.75 -0.15 3.71
N VAL A 79 -19.65 -1.33 3.10
CA VAL A 79 -18.38 -2.10 3.04
C VAL A 79 -17.40 -1.45 2.05
N PHE A 80 -17.89 -0.79 1.00
CA PHE A 80 -17.04 0.06 0.14
C PHE A 80 -16.42 1.20 0.95
N TRP A 81 -17.22 1.92 1.75
CA TRP A 81 -16.71 2.99 2.62
C TRP A 81 -15.72 2.47 3.67
N THR A 82 -15.95 1.31 4.26
CA THR A 82 -14.97 0.65 5.14
C THR A 82 -13.65 0.40 4.41
N LYS A 83 -13.68 -0.11 3.17
CA LYS A 83 -12.48 -0.30 2.35
C LYS A 83 -11.78 1.04 2.08
N MET A 84 -12.52 2.11 1.80
CA MET A 84 -11.96 3.44 1.57
C MET A 84 -11.35 4.05 2.84
N ALA A 85 -11.97 3.84 4.01
CA ALA A 85 -11.44 4.26 5.30
C ALA A 85 -10.13 3.52 5.63
N LEU A 86 -10.06 2.21 5.38
CA LEU A 86 -8.83 1.43 5.54
C LEU A 86 -7.72 1.93 4.61
N LEU A 87 -8.02 2.21 3.34
CA LEU A 87 -7.07 2.81 2.41
C LEU A 87 -6.58 4.18 2.92
N GLY A 88 -7.50 5.04 3.36
CA GLY A 88 -7.17 6.35 3.93
C GLY A 88 -6.25 6.23 5.15
N LEU A 89 -6.52 5.28 6.06
CA LEU A 89 -5.68 5.02 7.22
C LEU A 89 -4.28 4.53 6.82
N ILE A 90 -4.16 3.65 5.83
CA ILE A 90 -2.86 3.21 5.29
C ILE A 90 -2.07 4.41 4.78
N LEU A 91 -2.70 5.32 4.02
CA LEU A 91 -2.04 6.50 3.47
C LEU A 91 -1.61 7.48 4.58
N VAL A 92 -2.46 7.72 5.57
CA VAL A 92 -2.11 8.55 6.74
C VAL A 92 -0.90 7.98 7.49
N LEU A 93 -0.89 6.67 7.72
CA LEU A 93 0.24 5.98 8.34
C LEU A 93 1.52 6.06 7.48
N GLU A 94 1.38 6.09 6.15
CA GLU A 94 2.49 6.11 5.20
C GLU A 94 3.20 7.46 5.13
N VAL A 95 2.53 8.58 5.41
CA VAL A 95 3.11 9.93 5.30
C VAL A 95 4.42 10.05 6.08
N SER A 96 4.44 9.56 7.32
CA SER A 96 5.60 9.69 8.20
C SER A 96 6.82 8.87 7.73
N PRO A 97 6.70 7.55 7.44
CA PRO A 97 7.76 6.77 6.81
C PRO A 97 8.22 7.35 5.46
N MET A 98 7.29 7.74 4.59
CA MET A 98 7.60 8.23 3.25
C MET A 98 8.52 9.46 3.31
N LEU A 99 8.17 10.47 4.10
CA LEU A 99 8.98 11.68 4.27
C LEU A 99 10.35 11.36 4.86
N ALA A 100 10.40 10.44 5.84
CA ALA A 100 11.66 10.02 6.44
C ALA A 100 12.57 9.31 5.41
N PHE A 101 12.04 8.38 4.63
CA PHE A 101 12.83 7.64 3.64
C PHE A 101 13.26 8.49 2.46
N ILE A 102 12.49 9.51 2.07
CA ILE A 102 12.95 10.53 1.11
C ILE A 102 14.19 11.24 1.67
N ARG A 103 14.12 11.73 2.92
CA ARG A 103 15.26 12.37 3.58
C ARG A 103 16.46 11.43 3.73
N TRP A 104 16.24 10.18 4.11
CA TRP A 104 17.30 9.18 4.26
C TRP A 104 18.02 8.92 2.93
N ARG A 105 17.28 8.82 1.82
CA ARG A 105 17.88 8.69 0.48
C ARG A 105 18.77 9.88 0.13
N THR A 106 18.34 11.11 0.45
CA THR A 106 19.13 12.31 0.23
C THR A 106 20.43 12.30 1.04
N LEU A 107 20.37 11.97 2.34
CA LEU A 107 21.55 11.91 3.22
C LEU A 107 22.55 10.85 2.75
N VAL A 108 22.06 9.63 2.46
CA VAL A 108 22.91 8.55 1.94
C VAL A 108 23.56 8.94 0.62
N GLY A 109 22.83 9.62 -0.26
CA GLY A 109 23.37 10.12 -1.53
C GLY A 109 24.48 11.17 -1.36
N ARG A 110 24.53 11.86 -0.21
CA ARG A 110 25.59 12.81 0.17
C ARG A 110 26.72 12.19 0.98
N GLY A 111 26.64 10.89 1.29
CA GLY A 111 27.58 10.23 2.20
C GLY A 111 27.40 10.64 3.66
N GLU A 112 26.27 11.25 4.01
CA GLU A 112 25.97 11.69 5.38
C GLU A 112 25.32 10.55 6.20
N PRO A 113 25.58 10.49 7.52
CA PRO A 113 24.96 9.49 8.39
C PRO A 113 23.45 9.72 8.52
N VAL A 114 22.70 8.62 8.58
CA VAL A 114 21.24 8.63 8.78
C VAL A 114 20.91 8.36 10.24
N ASP A 115 20.02 9.16 10.82
CA ASP A 115 19.43 8.85 12.12
C ASP A 115 18.41 7.71 11.99
N THR A 116 18.80 6.53 12.44
CA THR A 116 18.01 5.30 12.37
C THR A 116 17.16 5.02 13.61
N ARG A 117 17.18 5.91 14.63
CA ARG A 117 16.33 5.79 15.83
C ARG A 117 14.84 5.48 15.55
N PRO A 118 14.18 6.06 14.52
CA PRO A 118 12.77 5.75 14.25
C PRO A 118 12.54 4.41 13.53
N ALA A 119 13.56 3.66 13.13
CA ALA A 119 13.41 2.46 12.29
C ALA A 119 12.45 1.43 12.87
N ARG A 120 12.53 1.13 14.19
CA ARG A 120 11.59 0.21 14.86
C ARG A 120 10.15 0.70 14.85
N ARG A 121 9.92 2.01 14.87
CA ARG A 121 8.57 2.60 14.72
C ARG A 121 8.07 2.40 13.29
N PHE A 122 8.89 2.67 12.28
CA PHE A 122 8.51 2.47 10.88
C PHE A 122 8.29 0.99 10.52
N ALA A 123 9.01 0.07 11.15
CA ALA A 123 8.76 -1.37 11.03
C ALA A 123 7.37 -1.73 11.54
N ARG A 124 6.98 -1.24 12.72
CA ARG A 124 5.64 -1.45 13.29
C ARG A 124 4.56 -0.86 12.40
N ILE A 125 4.75 0.35 11.90
CA ILE A 125 3.82 0.98 10.94
C ILE A 125 3.67 0.10 9.69
N SER A 126 4.78 -0.41 9.14
CA SER A 126 4.75 -1.28 7.96
C SER A 126 4.00 -2.59 8.24
N TYR A 127 4.18 -3.22 9.39
CA TYR A 127 3.38 -4.38 9.79
C TYR A 127 1.89 -4.05 9.95
N SER A 128 1.56 -2.92 10.58
CA SER A 128 0.18 -2.47 10.70
C SER A 128 -0.46 -2.24 9.32
N GLN A 129 0.27 -1.64 8.38
CA GLN A 129 -0.20 -1.47 7.01
C GLN A 129 -0.42 -2.81 6.30
N ALA A 130 0.45 -3.81 6.50
CA ALA A 130 0.22 -5.15 5.98
C ALA A 130 -1.09 -5.75 6.50
N GLY A 131 -1.36 -5.60 7.81
CA GLY A 131 -2.62 -6.02 8.43
C GLY A 131 -3.83 -5.26 7.85
N LEU A 132 -3.72 -3.95 7.67
CA LEU A 132 -4.78 -3.13 7.05
C LEU A 132 -5.06 -3.54 5.60
N VAL A 133 -4.03 -3.89 4.83
CA VAL A 133 -4.20 -4.44 3.46
C VAL A 133 -4.98 -5.76 3.51
N ILE A 134 -4.69 -6.65 4.47
CA ILE A 134 -5.44 -7.90 4.63
C ILE A 134 -6.92 -7.61 4.95
N LEU A 135 -7.19 -6.66 5.86
CA LEU A 135 -8.56 -6.23 6.17
C LEU A 135 -9.27 -5.62 4.94
N MET A 136 -8.54 -4.86 4.10
CA MET A 136 -9.09 -4.35 2.83
C MET A 136 -9.47 -5.47 1.86
N VAL A 137 -8.69 -6.55 1.81
CA VAL A 137 -9.02 -7.73 0.99
C VAL A 137 -10.31 -8.38 1.50
N LEU A 138 -10.46 -8.56 2.82
CA LEU A 138 -11.69 -9.09 3.42
C LEU A 138 -12.91 -8.21 3.12
N ALA A 139 -12.77 -6.88 3.24
CA ALA A 139 -13.84 -5.96 2.86
C ALA A 139 -14.18 -6.08 1.36
N ALA A 140 -13.17 -6.18 0.49
CA ALA A 140 -13.37 -6.32 -0.94
C ALA A 140 -14.10 -7.64 -1.30
N THR A 141 -13.76 -8.76 -0.66
CA THR A 141 -14.42 -10.05 -0.91
C THR A 141 -15.84 -10.08 -0.35
N ALA A 142 -16.09 -9.48 0.82
CA ALA A 142 -17.43 -9.33 1.38
C ALA A 142 -18.34 -8.51 0.45
N MET A 143 -17.87 -7.36 -0.03
CA MET A 143 -18.61 -6.54 -1.00
C MET A 143 -18.88 -7.28 -2.32
N ALA A 144 -17.94 -8.10 -2.79
CA ALA A 144 -18.13 -8.92 -4.00
C ALA A 144 -19.23 -9.98 -3.83
N ARG A 145 -19.48 -10.43 -2.59
CA ARG A 145 -20.55 -11.38 -2.22
C ARG A 145 -21.88 -10.70 -1.88
N GLY A 146 -21.95 -9.36 -1.95
CA GLY A 146 -23.19 -8.60 -1.73
C GLY A 146 -23.41 -8.09 -0.31
N TYR A 147 -22.43 -8.22 0.59
CA TYR A 147 -22.52 -7.61 1.92
C TYR A 147 -22.42 -6.07 1.84
N GLY A 148 -23.11 -5.38 2.75
CA GLY A 148 -23.06 -3.92 2.89
C GLY A 148 -24.11 -3.14 2.11
N ALA A 149 -25.25 -3.75 1.80
CA ALA A 149 -26.45 -3.06 1.33
C ALA A 149 -27.10 -2.25 2.45
#